data_AF-A0A7W1UHJ4-F1
#
_entry.id   AF-A0A7W1UHJ4-F1
#
_cell.length_a   1.000
_cell.length_b   1.000
_cell.length_c   1.000
_cell.angle_alpha   90.00
_cell.angle_beta   90.00
_cell.angle_gamma   90.00
#
_symmetry.space_group_name_H-M   'P 1'
#
loop_
_entity.id
_entity.type
_entity.pdbx_description
1 polymer ?
#
loop_
_entity_poly.entity_id
_entity_poly.type
_entity_poly.pdbx_seq_one_letter_code
_entity_poly.pdbx_strand_id
1 'polypeptide(L)'
;AYYYLGESFYVQKHYDPAKQALEHVISRYPSSKYRSHALYKLGQIMLEIDQRSKAQELWNSIIQDYPDSPESAQAKEQLKKSGLS
;
A
#
# COMPACT_ATOMS: atom_id res chain seq x y z
N ALA A 1 3.18 -7.01 14.02
CA ALA A 1 4.62 -7.13 13.74
C ALA A 1 4.94 -6.96 12.25
N TYR A 2 4.33 -7.74 11.35
CA TYR A 2 4.65 -7.68 9.90
C TYR A 2 4.46 -6.33 9.22
N TYR A 3 3.47 -5.51 9.63
CA TYR A 3 3.32 -4.16 9.08
C TYR A 3 4.57 -3.29 9.34
N TYR A 4 4.98 -3.17 10.60
CA TYR A 4 6.18 -2.40 10.97
C TYR A 4 7.47 -3.00 10.41
N LEU A 5 7.53 -4.32 10.21
CA LEU A 5 8.63 -4.97 9.52
C LEU A 5 8.69 -4.52 8.05
N GLY A 6 7.55 -4.48 7.36
CA GLY A 6 7.46 -3.96 6.00
C GLY A 6 7.88 -2.49 5.90
N GLU A 7 7.45 -1.65 6.86
CA GLU A 7 7.88 -0.25 6.92
C GLU A 7 9.39 -0.09 7.17
N SER A 8 9.97 -0.91 8.05
CA SER A 8 11.40 -0.89 8.32
C SER A 8 12.21 -1.24 7.07
N PHE A 9 11.79 -2.26 6.32
CA PHE A 9 12.43 -2.61 5.05
C PHE A 9 12.24 -1.51 3.99
N TYR A 10 11.05 -0.89 3.93
CA TYR A 10 10.78 0.22 3.02
C TYR A 10 11.72 1.41 3.26
N VAL A 11 11.92 1.81 4.52
CA VAL A 11 12.85 2.91 4.87
C VAL A 11 14.29 2.59 4.45
N GLN A 12 14.68 1.31 4.50
CA GLN A 12 15.97 0.82 4.03
C GLN A 12 16.02 0.62 2.50
N LYS A 13 14.95 0.93 1.77
CA LYS A 13 14.77 0.68 0.32
C LYS A 13 14.91 -0.80 -0.07
N HIS A 14 14.74 -1.71 0.89
CA HIS A 14 14.67 -3.13 0.63
C HIS A 14 13.25 -3.49 0.19
N TYR A 15 12.92 -3.18 -1.07
CA TYR A 15 11.53 -3.23 -1.54
C TYR A 15 10.95 -4.65 -1.59
N ASP A 16 11.70 -5.67 -2.00
CA ASP A 16 11.19 -7.04 -2.03
C ASP A 16 10.79 -7.59 -0.64
N PRO A 17 11.64 -7.52 0.40
CA PRO A 17 11.23 -7.96 1.73
C PRO A 17 10.15 -7.05 2.33
N ALA A 18 10.12 -5.75 1.98
CA ALA A 18 9.02 -4.88 2.38
C ALA A 18 7.68 -5.36 1.80
N LYS A 19 7.62 -5.68 0.50
CA LYS A 19 6.44 -6.23 -0.17
C LYS A 19 5.95 -7.50 0.51
N GLN A 20 6.84 -8.47 0.69
CA GLN A 20 6.48 -9.77 1.29
C GLN A 20 5.87 -9.60 2.69
N ALA A 21 6.44 -8.72 3.51
CA ALA A 21 5.91 -8.44 4.84
C ALA A 21 4.51 -7.79 4.79
N LEU A 22 4.28 -6.86 3.86
CA LEU A 22 2.98 -6.19 3.68
C LEU A 22 1.93 -7.11 3.08
N GLU A 23 2.28 -7.94 2.09
CA GLU A 23 1.43 -8.97 1.50
C GLU A 23 1.00 -10.01 2.55
N HIS A 24 1.88 -10.33 3.50
CA HIS A 24 1.52 -11.16 4.64
C HIS A 24 0.44 -10.51 5.51
N VAL A 25 0.51 -9.19 5.73
CA VAL A 25 -0.53 -8.46 6.47
C VAL A 25 -1.87 -8.53 5.73
N ILE A 26 -1.84 -8.27 4.42
CA ILE A 26 -3.03 -8.20 3.56
C ILE A 26 -3.74 -9.56 3.49
N SER A 27 -2.97 -10.65 3.36
CA SER A 27 -3.51 -12.01 3.20
C SER A 27 -3.97 -12.63 4.51
N ARG A 28 -3.26 -12.41 5.62
CA ARG A 28 -3.54 -13.07 6.91
C ARG A 28 -4.52 -12.31 7.79
N TYR A 29 -4.67 -11.00 7.58
CA TYR A 29 -5.49 -10.15 8.44
C TYR A 29 -6.49 -9.30 7.64
N PRO A 30 -7.43 -9.93 6.90
CA PRO A 30 -8.35 -9.23 6.01
C PRO A 30 -9.24 -8.20 6.71
N SER A 31 -9.65 -8.45 7.95
CA SER A 31 -10.52 -7.56 8.74
C SER A 31 -9.74 -6.54 9.59
N SER A 32 -8.41 -6.53 9.52
CA SER A 32 -7.60 -5.64 10.33
C SER A 32 -7.53 -4.24 9.72
N LYS A 33 -7.59 -3.21 10.57
CA LYS A 33 -7.31 -1.82 10.17
C LYS A 33 -5.92 -1.65 9.52
N TYR A 34 -4.99 -2.55 9.82
CA TYR A 34 -3.65 -2.53 9.22
C TYR A 34 -3.64 -3.02 7.75
N ARG A 35 -4.73 -3.62 7.25
CA ARG A 35 -4.82 -4.02 5.85
C ARG A 35 -4.83 -2.81 4.92
N SER A 36 -5.65 -1.79 5.20
CA SER A 36 -5.66 -0.55 4.40
C SER A 36 -4.29 0.14 4.42
N HIS A 37 -3.65 0.20 5.59
CA HIS A 37 -2.29 0.73 5.75
C HIS A 37 -1.27 -0.04 4.93
N ALA A 38 -1.33 -1.38 4.96
CA ALA A 38 -0.42 -2.24 4.22
C ALA A 38 -0.62 -2.13 2.70
N LEU A 39 -1.88 -2.08 2.24
CA LEU A 39 -2.21 -1.84 0.82
C LEU A 39 -1.66 -0.49 0.34
N TYR A 40 -1.84 0.57 1.14
CA TYR A 40 -1.35 1.90 0.79
C TYR A 40 0.17 1.89 0.64
N LYS A 41 0.88 1.33 1.64
CA LYS A 41 2.34 1.23 1.62
C LYS A 41 2.84 0.37 0.46
N LEU A 42 2.15 -0.74 0.17
CA LEU A 42 2.47 -1.59 -0.97
C LEU A 42 2.33 -0.82 -2.30
N GLY A 43 1.29 0.02 -2.44
CA GLY A 43 1.14 0.92 -3.57
C GLY A 43 2.29 1.92 -3.72
N GLN A 44 2.78 2.49 -2.60
CA GLN A 44 3.98 3.34 -2.63
C GLN A 44 5.20 2.57 -3.13
N ILE A 45 5.42 1.35 -2.64
CA ILE A 45 6.53 0.50 -3.11
C ILE A 45 6.38 0.21 -4.60
N MET A 46 5.17 -0.12 -5.08
CA MET A 46 4.94 -0.39 -6.50
C MET A 46 5.32 0.81 -7.36
N LEU A 47 5.03 2.03 -6.90
CA LEU A 47 5.43 3.24 -7.60
C LEU A 47 6.96 3.42 -7.60
N GLU A 48 7.64 3.20 -6.47
CA GLU A 48 9.10 3.31 -6.34
C GLU A 48 9.89 2.33 -7.22
N ILE A 49 9.27 1.21 -7.61
CA ILE A 49 9.86 0.21 -8.51
C ILE A 49 9.28 0.26 -9.93
N ASP A 50 8.73 1.41 -10.33
CA ASP A 50 8.14 1.69 -11.65
C ASP A 50 6.94 0.81 -12.06
N GLN A 51 6.36 0.06 -11.11
CA GLN A 51 5.11 -0.70 -11.32
C GLN A 51 3.87 0.18 -11.15
N ARG A 52 3.76 1.22 -11.98
CA ARG A 52 2.72 2.25 -11.92
C ARG A 52 1.30 1.69 -11.97
N SER A 53 1.03 0.75 -12.88
CA SER A 53 -0.30 0.13 -13.00
C SER A 53 -0.68 -0.61 -11.71
N LYS A 54 0.27 -1.28 -11.07
CA LYS A 54 0.02 -2.00 -9.82
C LYS A 54 -0.22 -1.04 -8.66
N ALA A 55 0.52 0.08 -8.59
CA ALA A 55 0.27 1.13 -7.62
C ALA A 55 -1.17 1.68 -7.76
N GLN A 56 -1.59 1.97 -8.99
CA GLN A 56 -2.93 2.45 -9.29
C GLN A 56 -4.02 1.46 -8.86
N GLU A 57 -3.89 0.18 -9.22
CA GLU A 57 -4.82 -0.87 -8.80
C GLU A 57 -4.97 -0.96 -7.28
N LEU A 58 -3.85 -0.95 -6.54
CA LEU A 58 -3.86 -1.04 -5.09
C LEU A 58 -4.55 0.17 -4.46
N TRP A 59 -4.25 1.39 -4.92
CA TRP A 59 -4.88 2.60 -4.40
C TRP A 59 -6.36 2.68 -4.75
N ASN A 60 -6.77 2.26 -5.94
CA ASN A 60 -8.18 2.14 -6.30
C ASN A 60 -8.92 1.12 -5.43
N SER A 61 -8.30 -0.03 -5.11
CA SER A 61 -8.91 -1.01 -4.19
C SER A 61 -9.13 -0.42 -2.80
N ILE A 62 -8.25 0.46 -2.31
CA ILE A 62 -8.45 1.11 -1.02
C ILE A 62 -9.64 2.06 -1.07
N ILE A 63 -9.77 2.83 -2.14
CA ILE A 63 -10.88 3.76 -2.33
C ILE A 63 -12.23 3.03 -2.37
N GLN A 64 -12.25 1.84 -2.98
CA GLN A 64 -13.45 1.02 -3.09
C GLN A 64 -13.76 0.26 -1.79
N ASP A 65 -12.77 -0.41 -1.20
CA ASP A 65 -12.96 -1.32 -0.06
C ASP A 65 -12.97 -0.59 1.29
N TYR A 66 -12.33 0.58 1.36
CA TYR A 66 -12.15 1.38 2.57
C TYR A 66 -12.50 2.86 2.36
N PRO A 67 -13.70 3.19 1.83
CA PRO A 67 -14.02 4.54 1.38
C PRO A 67 -13.87 5.61 2.46
N ASP A 68 -14.15 5.27 3.72
CA ASP A 68 -14.12 6.18 4.88
C ASP A 68 -12.78 6.17 5.65
N SER A 69 -11.78 5.40 5.20
CA SER A 69 -10.50 5.34 5.92
C SER A 69 -9.57 6.50 5.54
N PRO A 70 -8.61 6.87 6.41
CA PRO A 70 -7.56 7.84 6.07
C PRO A 70 -6.79 7.43 4.81
N GLU A 71 -6.56 6.12 4.62
CA GLU A 71 -5.82 5.60 3.46
C GLU A 71 -6.58 5.79 2.14
N SER A 72 -7.92 5.83 2.15
CA SER A 72 -8.70 6.17 0.95
C SER A 72 -8.46 7.62 0.53
N ALA A 73 -8.42 8.56 1.48
CA ALA A 73 -8.06 9.95 1.19
C ALA A 73 -6.62 10.08 0.67
N GLN A 74 -5.67 9.39 1.31
CA GLN A 74 -4.27 9.38 0.91
C GLN A 74 -4.07 8.72 -0.47
N ALA A 75 -4.77 7.62 -0.76
CA ALA A 75 -4.73 6.94 -2.04
C ALA A 75 -5.20 7.84 -3.19
N LYS A 76 -6.32 8.57 -3.00
CA LYS A 76 -6.81 9.57 -3.97
C LYS A 76 -5.77 10.67 -4.22
N GLU A 77 -5.10 11.12 -3.17
CA GLU A 77 -4.06 12.13 -3.27
C GLU A 77 -2.84 11.63 -4.05
N GLN A 78 -2.39 10.41 -3.76
CA GLN A 78 -1.25 9.79 -4.46
C GLN A 78 -1.54 9.57 -5.94
N LEU A 79 -2.73 9.08 -6.29
CA LEU A 79 -3.14 8.91 -7.69
C LEU A 79 -3.01 10.23 -8.48
N LYS A 80 -3.48 11.35 -7.90
CA LYS A 80 -3.35 12.66 -8.53
C LYS A 80 -1.90 13.12 -8.64
N LYS A 81 -1.14 13.04 -7.54
CA LYS A 81 0.27 13.47 -7.49
C LYS A 81 1.15 12.69 -8.47
N SER A 82 0.86 11.41 -8.66
CA SER A 82 1.61 10.53 -9.54
C SER A 82 1.10 10.53 -10.98
N GLY A 83 0.04 11.27 -11.32
CA GLY A 83 -0.57 11.25 -12.66
C GLY A 83 -1.17 9.89 -13.03
N LEU A 84 -1.73 9.19 -12.05
CA LEU A 84 -2.41 7.90 -12.18
C LEU A 84 -3.93 8.00 -11.94
N SER A 85 -4.44 9.20 -11.69
CA SER A 85 -5.87 9.50 -11.55
C SER A 85 -6.57 9.69 -12.89
#